data_AF-A0A1V3RPP5-F1
#
_entry.id   AF-A0A1V3RPP5-F1
#
_cell.length_a   1.000
_cell.length_b   1.000
_cell.length_c   1.000
_cell.angle_alpha   90.00
_cell.angle_beta   90.00
_cell.angle_gamma   90.00
#
_symmetry.space_group_name_H-M   'P 1'
#
loop_
_entity.id
_entity.type
_entity.pdbx_description
1 polymer ?
#
loop_
_entity_poly.entity_id
_entity_poly.type
_entity_poly.pdbx_seq_one_letter_code
_entity_poly.pdbx_strand_id
1 'polypeptide(L)'
;MKNASTSRKIGLLLSLALSSLFSCDLNNDPDDDDDGFSNSSAVFLLIDEESIDNGNPPNNFSANDVNDQLVTIGLRQPLRFFENNMGREIDLFTGQVGDEGWFALKTIPNSWITTGPTGNGLRNYLTPGPSLGAAVPDDDREVLLDKIPNVTPLRATGLAMLVGQTVYAVVYDSDISINYSPLTGNLQGDNLGVVAFDVIRAVERTDGSSSDLPRVTIRIRSASSVSGLDLSLFSNAPVPSSSSEPFDIAPPANPPAIVLNPAN
;
A
#
# COMPACT_ATOMS: atom_id res chain seq x y z
N MET A 1 74.69 24.85 47.27
CA MET A 1 75.06 24.60 48.68
C MET A 1 73.78 24.32 49.47
N LYS A 2 73.77 23.20 50.23
CA LYS A 2 72.89 22.84 51.36
C LYS A 2 71.41 22.56 51.00
N ASN A 3 70.95 21.30 51.01
CA ASN A 3 70.67 20.37 52.13
C ASN A 3 69.32 20.58 52.83
N ALA A 4 68.73 19.42 53.16
CA ALA A 4 67.65 19.12 54.10
C ALA A 4 66.23 19.25 53.52
N SER A 5 65.52 18.16 53.21
CA SER A 5 65.11 17.02 54.06
C SER A 5 64.31 17.45 55.28
N THR A 6 62.99 17.25 55.21
CA THR A 6 62.20 16.93 56.40
C THR A 6 61.15 15.88 56.03
N SER A 7 61.33 14.73 56.68
CA SER A 7 60.51 13.53 56.70
C SER A 7 59.15 13.78 57.36
N ARG A 8 58.11 13.07 56.87
CA ARG A 8 57.19 12.30 57.74
C ARG A 8 56.24 11.39 56.93
N LYS A 9 56.46 10.09 57.09
CA LYS A 9 55.50 9.00 57.43
C LYS A 9 54.13 9.02 56.70
N ILE A 10 53.96 8.18 55.68
CA ILE A 10 53.29 6.85 55.72
C ILE A 10 51.85 6.93 56.23
N GLY A 11 50.91 6.91 55.29
CA GLY A 11 49.53 6.48 55.45
C GLY A 11 49.16 5.65 54.23
N LEU A 12 49.14 4.33 54.40
CA LEU A 12 48.73 3.34 53.41
C LEU A 12 47.20 3.47 53.22
N LEU A 13 46.77 3.91 52.04
CA LEU A 13 45.36 3.87 51.64
C LEU A 13 45.23 3.00 50.38
N LEU A 14 44.60 1.85 50.59
CA LEU A 14 44.24 0.87 49.60
C LEU A 14 43.00 1.39 48.86
N SER A 15 43.18 1.98 47.68
CA SER A 15 42.06 2.37 46.81
C SER A 15 41.86 1.32 45.73
N LEU A 16 40.82 0.49 45.92
CA LEU A 16 40.23 -0.38 44.90
C LEU A 16 39.76 0.49 43.73
N ALA A 17 40.30 0.25 42.54
CA ALA A 17 39.77 0.80 41.30
C ALA A 17 38.50 0.02 40.93
N LEU A 18 37.34 0.66 41.10
CA LEU A 18 36.06 0.16 40.58
C LEU A 18 35.85 0.81 39.21
N SER A 19 36.17 0.07 38.15
CA SER A 19 35.91 0.44 36.77
C SER A 19 34.40 0.33 36.49
N SER A 20 33.72 1.47 36.47
CA SER A 20 32.34 1.59 35.98
C SER A 20 32.31 1.43 34.47
N LEU A 21 31.81 0.28 34.01
CA LEU A 21 31.38 0.08 32.64
C LEU A 21 30.14 0.95 32.41
N PHE A 22 30.26 1.94 31.53
CA PHE A 22 29.11 2.59 30.91
C PHE A 22 28.41 1.54 30.04
N SER A 23 27.42 0.87 30.62
CA SER A 23 26.40 0.17 29.85
C SER A 23 25.46 1.24 29.34
N CYS A 24 25.43 1.44 28.02
CA CYS A 24 24.39 2.24 27.39
C CYS A 24 23.08 1.48 27.57
N ASP A 25 22.28 1.88 28.55
CA ASP A 25 20.84 1.62 28.58
C ASP A 25 20.26 2.23 27.30
N LEU A 26 19.97 1.38 26.33
CA LEU A 26 19.08 1.75 25.24
C LEU A 26 17.68 1.84 25.84
N ASN A 27 17.12 3.04 25.76
CA ASN A 27 15.72 3.30 26.03
C ASN A 27 14.88 2.30 25.20
N ASN A 28 14.30 1.31 25.87
CA ASN A 28 13.16 0.58 25.31
C ASN A 28 11.99 1.58 25.28
N ASP A 29 11.78 2.17 24.10
CA ASP A 29 10.51 2.78 23.75
C ASP A 29 9.46 1.65 23.69
N PRO A 30 8.38 1.69 24.50
CA PRO A 30 7.38 0.63 24.52
C PRO A 30 6.43 0.63 23.30
N ASP A 31 6.65 1.48 22.29
CA ASP A 31 5.81 1.58 21.09
C ASP A 31 6.39 0.87 19.84
N ASP A 32 7.49 0.10 19.97
CA ASP A 32 7.99 -0.76 18.89
C ASP A 32 7.20 -2.09 18.91
N ASP A 33 5.90 -2.00 18.65
CA ASP A 33 5.07 -3.16 18.30
C ASP A 33 5.64 -3.72 16.98
N ASP A 34 6.53 -4.71 17.08
CA ASP A 34 6.93 -5.58 15.98
C ASP A 34 5.70 -6.37 15.51
N ASP A 35 4.85 -5.67 14.77
CA ASP A 35 3.58 -6.17 14.24
C ASP A 35 3.78 -7.04 12.99
N GLY A 36 5.04 -7.32 12.62
CA GLY A 36 5.41 -8.15 11.48
C GLY A 36 5.25 -7.45 10.11
N PHE A 37 4.91 -6.15 10.07
CA PHE A 37 4.75 -5.40 8.83
C PHE A 37 5.91 -4.43 8.57
N SER A 38 6.25 -4.26 7.29
CA SER A 38 7.32 -3.35 6.88
C SER A 38 6.86 -1.89 7.02
N ASN A 39 7.62 -1.12 7.79
CA ASN A 39 7.51 0.34 7.85
C ASN A 39 8.51 1.05 6.91
N SER A 40 9.20 0.32 6.02
CA SER A 40 10.15 0.90 5.07
C SER A 40 9.64 0.96 3.63
N SER A 41 8.68 0.11 3.27
CA SER A 41 8.15 0.03 1.90
C SER A 41 6.70 -0.42 1.87
N ALA A 42 5.97 -0.03 0.82
CA ALA A 42 4.60 -0.48 0.58
C ALA A 42 4.39 -0.92 -0.88
N VAL A 43 3.44 -1.84 -1.08
CA VAL A 43 2.99 -2.27 -2.40
C VAL A 43 1.95 -1.28 -2.90
N PHE A 44 2.13 -0.77 -4.11
CA PHE A 44 1.15 0.08 -4.75
C PHE A 44 0.07 -0.76 -5.47
N LEU A 45 -1.19 -0.49 -5.18
CA LEU A 45 -2.35 -1.11 -5.82
C LEU A 45 -3.36 -0.07 -6.33
N LEU A 46 -4.30 -0.55 -7.13
CA LEU A 46 -5.52 0.17 -7.50
C LEU A 46 -6.71 -0.63 -6.96
N ILE A 47 -7.73 0.05 -6.48
CA ILE A 47 -8.97 -0.55 -5.97
C ILE A 47 -10.14 0.19 -6.62
N ASP A 48 -11.19 -0.50 -7.02
CA ASP A 48 -12.40 0.13 -7.57
C ASP A 48 -13.67 -0.26 -6.78
N GLU A 49 -14.83 -0.01 -7.39
CA GLU A 49 -16.14 -0.01 -6.73
C GLU A 49 -16.58 -1.40 -6.23
N GLU A 50 -16.06 -2.46 -6.83
CA GLU A 50 -16.30 -3.85 -6.40
C GLU A 50 -15.68 -4.18 -5.04
N SER A 51 -14.84 -3.27 -4.50
CA SER A 51 -14.32 -3.37 -3.14
C SER A 51 -14.61 -2.15 -2.28
N ILE A 52 -14.29 -0.94 -2.72
CA ILE A 52 -14.46 0.25 -1.87
C ILE A 52 -15.29 1.28 -2.64
N ASP A 53 -16.60 1.25 -2.38
CA ASP A 53 -17.55 2.27 -2.78
C ASP A 53 -18.74 2.32 -1.80
N ASN A 54 -19.56 3.35 -1.90
CA ASN A 54 -20.76 3.50 -1.11
C ASN A 54 -21.93 2.65 -1.60
N GLY A 55 -22.73 2.14 -0.65
CA GLY A 55 -24.00 1.47 -0.97
C GLY A 55 -23.87 0.10 -1.64
N ASN A 56 -22.65 -0.33 -1.97
CA ASN A 56 -22.38 -1.64 -2.54
C ASN A 56 -22.17 -2.66 -1.42
N PRO A 57 -23.09 -3.62 -1.22
CA PRO A 57 -22.77 -4.78 -0.40
C PRO A 57 -21.62 -5.54 -1.06
N PRO A 58 -20.79 -6.25 -0.29
CA PRO A 58 -20.93 -6.53 1.14
C PRO A 58 -20.15 -5.58 2.08
N ASN A 59 -19.32 -4.68 1.56
CA ASN A 59 -18.58 -3.71 2.40
C ASN A 59 -19.49 -2.58 2.91
N ASN A 60 -20.39 -2.09 2.04
CA ASN A 60 -21.48 -1.16 2.34
C ASN A 60 -21.02 0.12 3.08
N PHE A 61 -19.99 0.78 2.56
CA PHE A 61 -19.58 2.10 3.06
C PHE A 61 -20.70 3.13 2.80
N SER A 62 -20.73 4.21 3.59
CA SER A 62 -21.56 5.37 3.25
C SER A 62 -20.86 6.31 2.27
N ALA A 63 -21.62 7.14 1.56
CA ALA A 63 -21.06 8.19 0.68
C ALA A 63 -19.99 9.06 1.39
N ASN A 64 -20.24 9.39 2.68
CA ASN A 64 -19.28 10.16 3.47
C ASN A 64 -18.01 9.38 3.84
N ASP A 65 -18.09 8.04 3.98
CA ASP A 65 -16.96 7.19 4.35
C ASP A 65 -15.90 7.16 3.25
N VAL A 66 -16.36 7.20 1.99
CA VAL A 66 -15.54 7.09 0.78
C VAL A 66 -15.31 8.42 0.07
N ASN A 67 -15.69 9.55 0.68
CA ASN A 67 -15.55 10.89 0.08
C ASN A 67 -16.31 11.10 -1.24
N ASP A 68 -17.44 10.43 -1.45
CA ASP A 68 -18.28 10.59 -2.65
C ASP A 68 -18.63 12.06 -2.95
N GLN A 69 -18.81 12.89 -1.90
CA GLN A 69 -19.05 14.33 -2.07
C GLN A 69 -17.87 15.14 -2.64
N LEU A 70 -16.66 14.57 -2.69
CA LEU A 70 -15.43 15.20 -3.19
C LEU A 70 -14.95 14.57 -4.51
N VAL A 71 -15.61 13.51 -4.95
CA VAL A 71 -15.19 12.65 -6.06
C VAL A 71 -14.84 13.47 -7.29
N THR A 72 -13.62 13.29 -7.77
CA THR A 72 -13.12 13.94 -8.97
C THR A 72 -11.89 13.23 -9.49
N ILE A 73 -11.66 13.32 -10.80
CA ILE A 73 -10.41 12.93 -11.46
C ILE A 73 -9.21 13.46 -10.66
N GLY A 74 -8.29 12.57 -10.32
CA GLY A 74 -7.04 12.93 -9.64
C GLY A 74 -7.18 13.21 -8.14
N LEU A 75 -8.32 12.92 -7.50
CA LEU A 75 -8.40 13.03 -6.04
C LEU A 75 -7.46 12.03 -5.36
N ARG A 76 -6.57 12.52 -4.48
CA ARG A 76 -5.60 11.70 -3.72
C ARG A 76 -5.66 12.00 -2.22
N GLN A 77 -6.80 12.48 -1.74
CA GLN A 77 -7.04 12.67 -0.31
C GLN A 77 -7.37 11.31 0.32
N PRO A 78 -6.92 11.04 1.56
CA PRO A 78 -7.28 9.79 2.21
C PRO A 78 -8.79 9.64 2.41
N LEU A 79 -9.29 8.42 2.34
CA LEU A 79 -10.71 8.14 2.61
C LEU A 79 -11.05 8.37 4.09
N ARG A 80 -12.16 9.07 4.33
CA ARG A 80 -12.56 9.49 5.68
C ARG A 80 -12.73 8.32 6.64
N PHE A 81 -13.31 7.20 6.20
CA PHE A 81 -13.44 6.02 7.05
C PHE A 81 -12.09 5.49 7.49
N PHE A 82 -11.13 5.40 6.56
CA PHE A 82 -9.80 4.87 6.85
C PHE A 82 -9.01 5.80 7.77
N GLU A 83 -9.09 7.12 7.58
CA GLU A 83 -8.47 8.08 8.52
C GLU A 83 -9.03 7.98 9.95
N ASN A 84 -10.34 7.79 10.08
CA ASN A 84 -11.00 7.75 11.39
C ASN A 84 -10.93 6.38 12.09
N ASN A 85 -10.44 5.34 11.40
CA ASN A 85 -10.40 3.96 11.91
C ASN A 85 -8.99 3.36 11.84
N MET A 86 -7.93 4.16 11.91
CA MET A 86 -6.55 3.66 11.95
C MET A 86 -6.36 2.61 13.06
N GLY A 87 -5.63 1.53 12.74
CA GLY A 87 -5.39 0.39 13.61
C GLY A 87 -6.55 -0.61 13.70
N ARG A 88 -7.74 -0.27 13.18
CA ARG A 88 -8.87 -1.20 13.14
C ARG A 88 -8.65 -2.29 12.09
N GLU A 89 -9.01 -3.52 12.45
CA GLU A 89 -9.15 -4.61 11.49
C GLU A 89 -10.56 -4.65 10.89
N ILE A 90 -10.64 -4.75 9.56
CA ILE A 90 -11.88 -4.93 8.81
C ILE A 90 -11.70 -5.99 7.73
N ASP A 91 -12.79 -6.62 7.32
CA ASP A 91 -12.81 -7.45 6.12
C ASP A 91 -13.21 -6.56 4.93
N LEU A 92 -12.42 -6.61 3.86
CA LEU A 92 -12.75 -6.06 2.55
C LEU A 92 -13.06 -7.20 1.59
N PHE A 93 -14.24 -7.17 1.01
CA PHE A 93 -14.60 -8.04 -0.10
C PHE A 93 -14.06 -7.46 -1.40
N THR A 94 -13.59 -8.32 -2.31
CA THR A 94 -12.74 -7.89 -3.44
C THR A 94 -13.36 -8.21 -4.80
N GLY A 95 -14.68 -8.13 -4.91
CA GLY A 95 -15.44 -8.45 -6.12
C GLY A 95 -15.59 -9.95 -6.40
N GLN A 96 -15.67 -10.27 -7.69
CA GLN A 96 -15.93 -11.61 -8.23
C GLN A 96 -15.07 -11.86 -9.48
N VAL A 97 -14.97 -13.12 -9.91
CA VAL A 97 -14.26 -13.45 -11.17
C VAL A 97 -14.94 -12.75 -12.35
N GLY A 98 -14.19 -11.86 -13.01
CA GLY A 98 -14.65 -11.03 -14.12
C GLY A 98 -15.13 -9.64 -13.75
N ASP A 99 -15.10 -9.32 -12.45
CA ASP A 99 -15.50 -8.06 -11.83
C ASP A 99 -14.63 -7.87 -10.57
N GLU A 100 -13.32 -7.82 -10.78
CA GLU A 100 -12.34 -7.85 -9.69
C GLU A 100 -12.22 -6.48 -9.03
N GLY A 101 -12.22 -6.41 -7.70
CA GLY A 101 -12.11 -5.13 -7.01
C GLY A 101 -10.71 -4.55 -6.86
N TRP A 102 -9.67 -5.38 -7.07
CA TRP A 102 -8.28 -5.08 -6.69
C TRP A 102 -7.36 -5.36 -7.87
N PHE A 103 -6.43 -4.44 -8.14
CA PHE A 103 -5.54 -4.53 -9.29
C PHE A 103 -4.10 -4.20 -8.91
N ALA A 104 -3.17 -4.99 -9.46
CA ALA A 104 -1.75 -4.71 -9.41
C ALA A 104 -1.30 -3.95 -10.66
N LEU A 105 -0.50 -2.90 -10.47
CA LEU A 105 0.29 -2.32 -11.54
C LEU A 105 1.66 -3.02 -11.58
N LYS A 106 2.01 -3.63 -12.72
CA LYS A 106 3.27 -4.38 -12.86
C LYS A 106 4.39 -3.57 -13.52
N THR A 107 4.03 -2.46 -14.19
CA THR A 107 4.96 -1.59 -14.93
C THR A 107 4.51 -0.14 -14.86
N ILE A 108 5.45 0.79 -14.69
CA ILE A 108 5.20 2.22 -14.85
C ILE A 108 5.28 2.60 -16.34
N PRO A 109 4.25 3.23 -16.93
CA PRO A 109 4.33 3.77 -18.28
C PRO A 109 5.41 4.85 -18.39
N ASN A 110 6.20 4.82 -19.47
CA ASN A 110 7.21 5.86 -19.71
C ASN A 110 6.58 7.26 -19.84
N SER A 111 5.33 7.35 -20.33
CA SER A 111 4.58 8.61 -20.40
C SER A 111 4.43 9.27 -19.03
N TRP A 112 4.23 8.48 -17.97
CA TRP A 112 4.10 9.00 -16.60
C TRP A 112 5.42 9.56 -16.09
N ILE A 113 6.54 8.93 -16.45
CA ILE A 113 7.89 9.42 -16.13
C ILE A 113 8.16 10.76 -16.84
N THR A 114 7.77 10.89 -18.11
CA THR A 114 8.10 12.06 -18.93
C THR A 114 7.22 13.28 -18.71
N THR A 115 5.98 13.12 -18.22
CA THR A 115 5.01 14.22 -18.11
C THR A 115 5.08 14.99 -16.78
N GLY A 116 5.57 14.35 -15.72
CA GLY A 116 5.52 14.94 -14.39
C GLY A 116 6.84 15.60 -13.96
N PRO A 117 6.83 16.29 -12.81
CA PRO A 117 7.98 17.06 -12.34
C PRO A 117 9.15 16.19 -11.87
N THR A 118 8.93 14.88 -11.68
CA THR A 118 9.95 13.95 -11.21
C THR A 118 10.27 12.90 -12.27
N GLY A 119 11.45 12.29 -12.18
CA GLY A 119 11.77 11.08 -12.95
C GLY A 119 11.10 9.82 -12.43
N ASN A 120 10.20 9.92 -11.44
CA ASN A 120 9.45 8.78 -10.89
C ASN A 120 8.00 8.81 -11.40
N GLY A 121 7.64 7.86 -12.25
CA GLY A 121 6.34 7.87 -12.90
C GLY A 121 5.18 7.57 -11.96
N LEU A 122 5.38 6.73 -10.94
CA LEU A 122 4.32 6.50 -9.94
C LEU A 122 4.07 7.76 -9.10
N ARG A 123 5.12 8.49 -8.72
CA ARG A 123 4.98 9.76 -7.99
C ARG A 123 4.27 10.82 -8.81
N ASN A 124 4.53 10.87 -10.11
CA ASN A 124 3.82 11.76 -11.04
C ASN A 124 2.33 11.39 -11.18
N TYR A 125 1.97 10.12 -11.02
CA TYR A 125 0.57 9.67 -10.98
C TYR A 125 -0.11 9.93 -9.62
N LEU A 126 0.62 9.79 -8.50
CA LEU A 126 0.12 10.04 -7.14
C LEU A 126 0.07 11.50 -6.74
N THR A 127 0.87 12.36 -7.39
CA THR A 127 0.76 13.81 -7.33
C THR A 127 0.27 14.25 -8.71
N PRO A 128 -1.07 14.26 -8.95
CA PRO A 128 -1.64 14.36 -10.28
C PRO A 128 -0.99 15.50 -11.06
N GLY A 129 -0.26 15.14 -12.11
CA GLY A 129 0.35 16.06 -13.06
C GLY A 129 -0.57 16.34 -14.26
N PRO A 130 -0.14 17.19 -15.21
CA PRO A 130 -0.82 17.34 -16.49
C PRO A 130 -1.06 15.98 -17.15
N SER A 131 -2.27 15.78 -17.68
CA SER A 131 -2.75 14.54 -18.27
C SER A 131 -2.75 13.28 -17.36
N LEU A 132 -2.47 13.44 -16.06
CA LEU A 132 -2.52 12.40 -15.00
C LEU A 132 -3.49 12.78 -13.87
N GLY A 133 -4.42 13.68 -14.16
CA GLY A 133 -5.52 14.07 -13.29
C GLY A 133 -5.43 15.50 -12.75
N ALA A 134 -4.36 16.28 -13.02
CA ALA A 134 -4.34 17.70 -12.66
C ALA A 134 -5.41 18.49 -13.41
N ALA A 135 -6.03 19.48 -12.77
CA ALA A 135 -6.88 20.44 -13.47
C ALA A 135 -6.01 21.51 -14.15
N VAL A 136 -5.67 21.30 -15.43
CA VAL A 136 -4.93 22.25 -16.26
C VAL A 136 -5.85 22.79 -17.34
N PRO A 137 -5.92 24.13 -17.57
CA PRO A 137 -6.72 24.69 -18.66
C PRO A 137 -6.33 24.11 -20.02
N ASP A 138 -7.33 23.77 -20.84
CA ASP A 138 -7.18 23.25 -22.20
C ASP A 138 -6.40 21.92 -22.33
N ASP A 139 -6.25 21.16 -21.23
CA ASP A 139 -5.64 19.82 -21.20
C ASP A 139 -6.69 18.72 -21.00
N ASP A 140 -6.50 17.59 -21.67
CA ASP A 140 -7.22 16.37 -21.32
C ASP A 140 -6.54 15.76 -20.10
N ARG A 141 -7.21 15.88 -18.95
CA ARG A 141 -6.68 15.50 -17.64
C ARG A 141 -6.31 14.02 -17.54
N GLU A 142 -6.77 13.18 -18.46
CA GLU A 142 -6.69 11.72 -18.31
C GLU A 142 -6.15 11.00 -19.55
N VAL A 143 -5.70 11.74 -20.57
CA VAL A 143 -5.23 11.12 -21.82
C VAL A 143 -4.07 10.14 -21.62
N LEU A 144 -3.29 10.29 -20.55
CA LEU A 144 -2.21 9.36 -20.19
C LEU A 144 -2.64 8.24 -19.23
N LEU A 145 -3.93 8.14 -18.93
CA LEU A 145 -4.56 7.11 -18.10
C LEU A 145 -5.31 6.04 -18.92
N ASP A 146 -5.38 6.18 -20.25
CA ASP A 146 -5.94 5.15 -21.15
C ASP A 146 -4.89 4.06 -21.50
N LYS A 147 -5.35 2.82 -21.64
CA LYS A 147 -4.58 1.64 -22.08
C LYS A 147 -3.26 1.43 -21.32
N ILE A 148 -3.32 1.52 -20.00
CA ILE A 148 -2.16 1.32 -19.14
C ILE A 148 -1.74 -0.15 -19.19
N PRO A 149 -0.49 -0.46 -19.59
CA PRO A 149 -0.04 -1.83 -19.73
C PRO A 149 0.05 -2.54 -18.38
N ASN A 150 -0.30 -3.82 -18.38
CA ASN A 150 -0.14 -4.72 -17.24
C ASN A 150 -0.87 -4.29 -15.95
N VAL A 151 -1.97 -3.56 -16.07
CA VAL A 151 -2.96 -3.48 -14.98
C VAL A 151 -3.58 -4.86 -14.85
N THR A 152 -3.33 -5.51 -13.72
CA THR A 152 -3.58 -6.94 -13.53
C THR A 152 -4.61 -7.16 -12.43
N PRO A 153 -5.81 -7.68 -12.76
CA PRO A 153 -6.80 -8.06 -11.75
C PRO A 153 -6.25 -9.08 -10.76
N LEU A 154 -6.50 -8.85 -9.48
CA LEU A 154 -6.06 -9.74 -8.40
C LEU A 154 -7.19 -10.67 -7.99
N ARG A 155 -6.99 -11.95 -8.32
CA ARG A 155 -7.81 -13.06 -7.85
C ARG A 155 -7.18 -13.75 -6.64
N ALA A 156 -7.73 -14.88 -6.21
CA ALA A 156 -7.38 -15.48 -4.92
C ALA A 156 -5.89 -15.75 -4.72
N THR A 157 -5.17 -16.21 -5.75
CA THR A 157 -3.73 -16.41 -5.67
C THR A 157 -3.00 -15.08 -5.46
N GLY A 158 -3.34 -14.04 -6.22
CA GLY A 158 -2.73 -12.71 -6.07
C GLY A 158 -3.02 -12.05 -4.73
N LEU A 159 -4.25 -12.18 -4.22
CA LEU A 159 -4.65 -11.67 -2.90
C LEU A 159 -3.92 -12.41 -1.77
N ALA A 160 -3.72 -13.73 -1.89
CA ALA A 160 -2.95 -14.52 -0.93
C ALA A 160 -1.46 -14.11 -0.89
N MET A 161 -0.89 -13.73 -2.04
CA MET A 161 0.50 -13.26 -2.12
C MET A 161 0.73 -11.91 -1.42
N LEU A 162 -0.33 -11.11 -1.21
CA LEU A 162 -0.25 -9.83 -0.51
C LEU A 162 -0.24 -9.98 1.01
N VAL A 163 -0.55 -11.16 1.57
CA VAL A 163 -0.55 -11.37 3.03
C VAL A 163 0.83 -11.06 3.61
N GLY A 164 0.84 -10.24 4.68
CA GLY A 164 2.07 -9.72 5.30
C GLY A 164 2.64 -8.46 4.65
N GLN A 165 1.97 -7.89 3.62
CA GLN A 165 2.41 -6.66 2.97
C GLN A 165 1.62 -5.44 3.47
N THR A 166 2.32 -4.31 3.53
CA THR A 166 1.73 -2.96 3.63
C THR A 166 1.33 -2.50 2.23
N VAL A 167 0.10 -2.04 2.06
CA VAL A 167 -0.47 -1.57 0.80
C VAL A 167 -0.75 -0.07 0.86
N TYR A 168 -0.49 0.62 -0.25
CA TYR A 168 -0.97 1.98 -0.55
C TYR A 168 -1.76 1.94 -1.86
N ALA A 169 -3.02 2.37 -1.86
CA ALA A 169 -3.88 2.24 -3.03
C ALA A 169 -4.61 3.53 -3.38
N VAL A 170 -4.81 3.75 -4.69
CA VAL A 170 -5.79 4.70 -5.22
C VAL A 170 -7.12 3.99 -5.37
N VAL A 171 -8.20 4.63 -4.90
CA VAL A 171 -9.56 4.10 -4.98
C VAL A 171 -10.34 4.84 -6.07
N TYR A 172 -10.87 4.09 -7.03
CA TYR A 172 -11.71 4.58 -8.13
C TYR A 172 -13.18 4.54 -7.74
N ASP A 173 -13.93 5.49 -8.30
CA ASP A 173 -15.38 5.60 -8.11
C ASP A 173 -16.18 4.64 -8.99
N SER A 174 -15.55 4.09 -10.03
CA SER A 174 -16.18 3.14 -10.95
C SER A 174 -15.19 2.07 -11.39
N ASP A 175 -15.71 1.02 -12.01
CA ASP A 175 -14.95 -0.12 -12.54
C ASP A 175 -13.70 0.27 -13.35
N ILE A 176 -12.59 -0.37 -13.02
CA ILE A 176 -11.39 -0.36 -13.86
C ILE A 176 -11.59 -1.37 -15.00
N SER A 177 -11.84 -0.85 -16.20
CA SER A 177 -12.01 -1.69 -17.39
C SER A 177 -10.69 -2.35 -17.85
N ILE A 178 -10.73 -3.67 -18.07
CA ILE A 178 -9.56 -4.45 -18.50
C ILE A 178 -9.75 -5.04 -19.90
N ASN A 179 -8.76 -4.82 -20.76
CA ASN A 179 -8.56 -5.61 -21.98
C ASN A 179 -7.53 -6.71 -21.69
N TYR A 180 -7.83 -7.96 -22.07
CA TYR A 180 -6.97 -9.12 -21.76
C TYR A 180 -5.99 -9.48 -22.90
N SER A 181 -6.11 -8.85 -24.08
CA SER A 181 -5.23 -9.12 -25.22
C SER A 181 -5.05 -7.88 -26.11
N PRO A 182 -3.96 -7.10 -25.94
CA PRO A 182 -2.95 -7.19 -24.87
C PRO A 182 -3.52 -6.81 -23.49
N LEU A 183 -2.86 -7.23 -22.39
CA LEU A 183 -3.29 -6.85 -21.04
C LEU A 183 -3.09 -5.35 -20.80
N THR A 184 -4.18 -4.61 -20.76
CA THR A 184 -4.21 -3.17 -20.47
C THR A 184 -5.43 -2.79 -19.64
N GLY A 185 -5.29 -1.83 -18.73
CA GLY A 185 -6.41 -1.25 -17.99
C GLY A 185 -6.70 0.19 -18.40
N ASN A 186 -7.96 0.61 -18.26
CA ASN A 186 -8.35 2.01 -18.33
C ASN A 186 -8.38 2.59 -16.92
N LEU A 187 -7.52 3.59 -16.66
CA LEU A 187 -7.39 4.28 -15.38
C LEU A 187 -7.96 5.71 -15.44
N GLN A 188 -8.80 5.99 -16.43
CA GLN A 188 -9.61 7.21 -16.50
C GLN A 188 -10.85 7.06 -15.61
N GLY A 189 -11.38 8.19 -15.14
CA GLY A 189 -12.52 8.27 -14.26
C GLY A 189 -12.22 9.00 -12.96
N ASP A 190 -13.29 9.26 -12.21
CA ASP A 190 -13.18 9.91 -10.92
C ASP A 190 -12.55 8.98 -9.87
N ASN A 191 -11.91 9.59 -8.87
CA ASN A 191 -11.31 8.86 -7.77
C ASN A 191 -11.97 9.29 -6.46
N LEU A 192 -12.23 8.30 -5.60
CA LEU A 192 -12.71 8.50 -4.24
C LEU A 192 -11.57 8.99 -3.33
N GLY A 193 -10.33 8.56 -3.60
CA GLY A 193 -9.15 9.01 -2.89
C GLY A 193 -8.07 7.96 -2.76
N VAL A 194 -7.44 7.88 -1.59
CA VAL A 194 -6.39 6.89 -1.27
C VAL A 194 -6.64 6.20 0.05
N VAL A 195 -6.13 4.98 0.17
CA VAL A 195 -6.13 4.20 1.40
C VAL A 195 -4.78 3.55 1.64
N ALA A 196 -4.49 3.22 2.89
CA ALA A 196 -3.37 2.38 3.24
C ALA A 196 -3.77 1.38 4.32
N PHE A 197 -3.20 0.19 4.25
CA PHE A 197 -3.50 -0.89 5.17
C PHE A 197 -2.46 -2.00 5.11
N ASP A 198 -2.40 -2.80 6.16
CA ASP A 198 -1.67 -4.05 6.20
C ASP A 198 -2.60 -5.20 5.84
N VAL A 199 -2.14 -6.15 5.02
CA VAL A 199 -2.92 -7.33 4.66
C VAL A 199 -2.65 -8.46 5.65
N ILE A 200 -3.65 -8.78 6.47
CA ILE A 200 -3.53 -9.77 7.55
C ILE A 200 -3.80 -11.19 7.05
N ARG A 201 -4.87 -11.37 6.25
CA ARG A 201 -5.24 -12.68 5.68
C ARG A 201 -6.16 -12.53 4.47
N ALA A 202 -6.10 -13.48 3.55
CA ALA A 202 -7.08 -13.66 2.48
C ALA A 202 -7.81 -15.01 2.69
N VAL A 203 -9.13 -15.00 2.66
CA VAL A 203 -9.96 -16.18 2.96
C VAL A 203 -11.02 -16.38 1.89
N GLU A 204 -11.08 -17.59 1.34
CA GLU A 204 -12.13 -18.02 0.40
C GLU A 204 -13.52 -17.71 0.97
N ARG A 205 -14.41 -17.23 0.10
CA ARG A 205 -15.80 -16.99 0.45
C ARG A 205 -16.64 -18.21 0.13
N THR A 206 -17.49 -18.57 1.08
CA THR A 206 -18.46 -19.66 0.96
C THR A 206 -19.88 -19.19 1.28
N ASP A 207 -20.05 -17.89 1.49
CA ASP A 207 -21.26 -17.22 1.96
C ASP A 207 -21.95 -16.38 0.86
N GLY A 208 -21.45 -16.39 -0.37
CA GLY A 208 -22.03 -15.69 -1.51
C GLY A 208 -22.02 -16.49 -2.82
N SER A 209 -21.76 -15.82 -3.95
CA SER A 209 -21.73 -16.47 -5.27
C SER A 209 -20.56 -17.44 -5.38
N SER A 210 -20.68 -18.43 -6.28
CA SER A 210 -19.56 -19.31 -6.63
C SER A 210 -18.40 -18.57 -7.30
N SER A 211 -18.64 -17.37 -7.83
CA SER A 211 -17.62 -16.50 -8.44
C SER A 211 -16.99 -15.51 -7.47
N ASP A 212 -17.47 -15.43 -6.22
CA ASP A 212 -16.98 -14.45 -5.27
C ASP A 212 -15.50 -14.67 -4.98
N LEU A 213 -14.72 -13.59 -5.09
CA LEU A 213 -13.31 -13.61 -4.72
C LEU A 213 -13.14 -13.57 -3.19
N PRO A 214 -11.98 -13.97 -2.67
CA PRO A 214 -11.71 -13.97 -1.24
C PRO A 214 -12.04 -12.65 -0.55
N ARG A 215 -12.53 -12.73 0.69
CA ARG A 215 -12.47 -11.56 1.57
C ARG A 215 -11.06 -11.42 2.11
N VAL A 216 -10.57 -10.19 2.18
CA VAL A 216 -9.26 -9.83 2.69
C VAL A 216 -9.42 -9.08 4.00
N THR A 217 -8.89 -9.64 5.08
CA THR A 217 -8.80 -8.91 6.35
C THR A 217 -7.59 -8.01 6.30
N ILE A 218 -7.85 -6.74 6.57
CA ILE A 218 -6.82 -5.71 6.58
C ILE A 218 -6.78 -5.03 7.95
N ARG A 219 -5.64 -4.43 8.28
CA ARG A 219 -5.51 -3.49 9.39
C ARG A 219 -5.23 -2.10 8.84
N ILE A 220 -6.09 -1.14 9.14
CA ILE A 220 -6.03 0.19 8.54
C ILE A 220 -4.78 0.95 8.99
N ARG A 221 -4.08 1.57 8.04
CA ARG A 221 -2.90 2.41 8.27
C ARG A 221 -3.16 3.85 7.84
N SER A 222 -2.33 4.74 8.34
CA SER A 222 -2.31 6.15 7.92
C SER A 222 -1.83 6.25 6.47
N ALA A 223 -2.72 6.62 5.54
CA ALA A 223 -2.35 6.82 4.14
C ALA A 223 -1.29 7.92 3.98
N SER A 224 -1.36 8.99 4.77
CA SER A 224 -0.34 10.04 4.77
C SER A 224 1.05 9.53 5.17
N SER A 225 1.12 8.63 6.16
CA SER A 225 2.39 8.05 6.60
C SER A 225 2.94 7.05 5.57
N VAL A 226 2.10 6.14 5.08
CA VAL A 226 2.50 5.11 4.12
C VAL A 226 2.87 5.72 2.76
N SER A 227 2.24 6.84 2.36
CA SER A 227 2.59 7.53 1.11
C SER A 227 4.05 8.01 1.06
N GLY A 228 4.68 8.21 2.22
CA GLY A 228 6.09 8.63 2.32
C GLY A 228 7.10 7.48 2.16
N LEU A 229 6.65 6.22 2.15
CA LEU A 229 7.54 5.06 2.05
C LEU A 229 7.99 4.80 0.61
N ASP A 230 8.99 3.93 0.45
CA ASP A 230 9.35 3.40 -0.86
C ASP A 230 8.21 2.54 -1.40
N LEU A 231 7.64 2.96 -2.53
CA LEU A 231 6.55 2.23 -3.17
C LEU A 231 7.10 1.22 -4.17
N SER A 232 6.48 0.04 -4.21
CA SER A 232 6.86 -1.05 -5.10
C SER A 232 5.69 -1.59 -5.90
N LEU A 233 5.98 -2.08 -7.10
CA LEU A 233 5.05 -2.75 -7.99
C LEU A 233 5.04 -4.25 -7.76
N PHE A 234 3.84 -4.83 -7.75
CA PHE A 234 3.64 -6.27 -7.64
C PHE A 234 3.91 -6.99 -8.98
N SER A 235 5.20 -7.15 -9.29
CA SER A 235 5.70 -7.52 -10.62
C SER A 235 5.36 -8.94 -11.09
N ASN A 236 5.12 -9.88 -10.16
CA ASN A 236 4.71 -11.25 -10.46
C ASN A 236 3.25 -11.55 -10.11
N ALA A 237 2.39 -10.52 -10.05
CA ALA A 237 0.94 -10.71 -9.95
C ALA A 237 0.46 -11.71 -11.03
N PRO A 238 -0.26 -12.79 -10.65
CA PRO A 238 -0.80 -13.77 -11.59
C PRO A 238 -1.67 -13.08 -12.63
N VAL A 239 -1.42 -13.36 -13.91
CA VAL A 239 -2.14 -12.72 -15.02
C VAL A 239 -3.30 -13.63 -15.45
N PRO A 240 -4.56 -13.19 -15.33
CA PRO A 240 -5.67 -13.92 -15.91
C PRO A 240 -5.58 -13.95 -17.44
N SER A 241 -6.04 -15.05 -18.04
CA SER A 241 -6.08 -15.17 -19.50
C SER A 241 -7.32 -14.52 -20.11
N SER A 242 -8.38 -14.34 -19.31
CA SER A 242 -9.60 -13.61 -19.66
C SER A 242 -10.32 -13.12 -18.41
N SER A 243 -11.43 -12.41 -18.60
CA SER A 243 -12.33 -12.03 -17.50
C SER A 243 -12.89 -13.24 -16.74
N SER A 244 -12.95 -14.44 -17.33
CA SER A 244 -13.51 -15.61 -16.64
C SER A 244 -12.48 -16.66 -16.26
N GLU A 245 -11.25 -16.58 -16.77
CA GLU A 245 -10.25 -17.64 -16.63
C GLU A 245 -8.87 -17.11 -16.21
N PRO A 246 -8.18 -17.80 -15.27
CA PRO A 246 -8.64 -18.95 -14.50
C PRO A 246 -9.69 -18.58 -13.45
N PHE A 247 -10.61 -19.48 -13.13
CA PHE A 247 -11.59 -19.30 -12.05
C PHE A 247 -10.93 -19.43 -10.64
N ASP A 248 -10.04 -18.49 -10.32
CA ASP A 248 -9.14 -18.48 -9.16
C ASP A 248 -9.82 -17.84 -7.92
N ILE A 249 -10.69 -18.60 -7.25
CA ILE A 249 -11.46 -18.13 -6.09
C ILE A 249 -10.91 -18.60 -4.73
N ALA A 250 -10.07 -19.64 -4.72
CA ALA A 250 -9.58 -20.28 -3.51
C ALA A 250 -8.11 -19.92 -3.25
N PRO A 251 -7.77 -19.19 -2.17
CA PRO A 251 -6.39 -18.87 -1.83
C PRO A 251 -5.57 -20.15 -1.68
N PRO A 252 -4.43 -20.29 -2.36
CA PRO A 252 -3.56 -21.45 -2.18
C PRO A 252 -2.96 -21.45 -0.77
N ALA A 253 -2.82 -22.62 -0.16
CA ALA A 253 -2.21 -22.75 1.18
C ALA A 253 -0.75 -22.27 1.24
N ASN A 254 -0.04 -22.35 0.11
CA ASN A 254 1.33 -21.86 -0.05
C ASN A 254 1.39 -21.01 -1.32
N PRO A 255 1.01 -19.73 -1.27
CA PRO A 255 1.13 -18.85 -2.42
C PRO A 255 2.61 -18.68 -2.81
N PRO A 256 2.93 -18.46 -4.10
CA PRO A 256 4.28 -18.05 -4.49
C PRO A 256 4.71 -16.79 -3.73
N ALA A 257 6.02 -16.62 -3.50
CA ALA A 257 6.50 -15.38 -2.91
C ALA A 257 6.19 -14.19 -3.84
N ILE A 258 5.75 -13.08 -3.25
CA ILE A 258 5.59 -11.82 -3.95
C ILE A 258 6.96 -11.28 -4.40
N VAL A 259 7.02 -10.76 -5.62
CA VAL A 259 8.20 -10.09 -6.18
C VAL A 259 7.85 -8.61 -6.38
N LEU A 260 8.54 -7.79 -5.60
CA LEU A 260 8.37 -6.33 -5.58
C LEU A 260 9.50 -5.65 -6.35
N ASN A 261 9.12 -4.82 -7.31
CA ASN A 261 10.06 -3.96 -8.03
C ASN A 261 9.85 -2.51 -7.60
N PRO A 262 10.92 -1.70 -7.40
CA PRO A 262 10.76 -0.28 -7.11
C PRO A 262 9.87 0.42 -8.14
N ALA A 263 8.93 1.24 -7.67
CA ALA A 263 8.01 1.97 -8.53
C ALA A 263 8.60 3.31 -8.97
N ASN A 264 9.77 3.25 -9.62
CA ASN A 264 10.52 4.40 -10.12
C ASN A 264 10.20 4.63 -11.60
#